data_AF-K0TK00-F1
#
_entry.id   AF-K0TK00-F1
#
_cell.length_a   1.000
_cell.length_b   1.000
_cell.length_c   1.000
_cell.angle_alpha   90.00
_cell.angle_beta   90.00
_cell.angle_gamma   90.00
#
_symmetry.space_group_name_H-M   'P 1'
#
loop_
_entity.id
_entity.type
_entity.pdbx_description
1 polymer ?
#
loop_
_entity_poly.entity_id
_entity_poly.type
_entity_poly.pdbx_seq_one_letter_code
_entity_poly.pdbx_strand_id
1 'polypeptide(L)'
;MMKSTLVILSIAAAPCTAFAPSSPAPHRAATDLSATTDRRAMIASTLTAAASVAASSSPALALETYLTEPTEEFKESERQRLEFRRKQLALKGEFVKVIARLTTESTTEEQLIGDLEELRGLVVKTGGLPIGIKKEEMYKVIRSKKAKGFWPTNVEIAYQGLKSEIRYQQSPNTEKDLENPL
;
A
#
# COMPACT_ATOMS: atom_id res chain seq x y z
N MET A 1 -41.39 9.29 42.20
CA MET A 1 -42.51 9.31 41.25
C MET A 1 -41.95 9.35 39.85
N MET A 2 -41.98 8.19 39.18
CA MET A 2 -41.32 7.93 37.90
C MET A 2 -42.26 8.34 36.75
N LYS A 3 -41.77 9.11 35.78
CA LYS A 3 -42.47 9.33 34.52
C LYS A 3 -41.69 8.61 33.42
N SER A 4 -42.16 7.41 33.13
CA SER A 4 -41.70 6.53 32.07
C SER A 4 -42.48 6.91 30.80
N THR A 5 -41.80 7.46 29.79
CA THR A 5 -42.42 7.76 28.49
C THR A 5 -41.80 6.85 27.46
N LEU A 6 -42.61 5.87 27.04
CA LEU A 6 -42.34 4.83 26.07
C LEU A 6 -42.81 5.34 24.69
N VAL A 7 -41.91 5.47 23.72
CA VAL A 7 -42.25 5.79 22.32
C VAL A 7 -41.98 4.56 21.46
N ILE A 8 -43.06 4.00 20.92
CA ILE A 8 -43.08 2.83 20.04
C ILE A 8 -42.97 3.29 18.57
N LEU A 9 -42.00 2.69 17.89
CA LEU A 9 -41.97 2.16 16.51
C LEU A 9 -42.83 2.80 15.40
N SER A 10 -42.20 3.14 14.27
CA SER A 10 -42.75 2.78 12.96
C SER A 10 -41.64 2.60 11.91
N ILE A 11 -41.58 1.38 11.36
CA ILE A 11 -40.70 0.94 10.29
C ILE A 11 -41.48 1.10 8.97
N ALA A 12 -40.94 1.87 8.03
CA ALA A 12 -41.44 1.92 6.66
C ALA A 12 -40.40 1.28 5.72
N ALA A 13 -40.75 0.08 5.24
CA ALA A 13 -40.09 -0.58 4.12
C ALA A 13 -40.58 0.03 2.80
N ALA A 14 -39.68 0.27 1.86
CA ALA A 14 -40.02 0.57 0.48
C ALA A 14 -39.13 -0.24 -0.49
N PRO A 15 -39.68 -0.68 -1.63
CA PRO A 15 -39.21 -1.84 -2.40
C PRO A 15 -38.10 -1.56 -3.42
N CYS A 16 -37.45 -2.68 -3.78
CA CYS A 16 -36.49 -2.87 -4.85
C CYS A 16 -36.98 -2.32 -6.21
N THR A 17 -36.09 -1.64 -6.94
CA THR A 17 -36.11 -1.63 -8.41
C THR A 17 -34.72 -1.99 -8.93
N ALA A 18 -34.68 -3.10 -9.66
CA ALA A 18 -33.51 -3.66 -10.30
C ALA A 18 -33.16 -2.85 -11.54
N PHE A 19 -31.92 -2.39 -11.65
CA PHE A 19 -31.38 -1.81 -12.88
C PHE A 19 -30.51 -2.86 -13.57
N ALA A 20 -31.01 -3.38 -14.69
CA ALA A 20 -30.38 -4.42 -15.50
C ALA A 20 -29.42 -3.78 -16.53
N PRO A 21 -28.18 -4.26 -16.67
CA PRO A 21 -27.36 -3.95 -17.84
C PRO A 21 -27.75 -4.86 -19.02
N SER A 22 -28.11 -4.22 -20.13
CA SER A 22 -28.33 -4.82 -21.45
C SER A 22 -27.04 -5.46 -21.99
N SER A 23 -27.13 -6.74 -22.32
CA SER A 23 -26.13 -7.53 -23.04
C SER A 23 -26.22 -7.31 -24.56
N PRO A 24 -25.10 -7.11 -25.27
CA PRO A 24 -24.97 -7.53 -26.66
C PRO A 24 -24.34 -8.94 -26.73
N ALA A 25 -25.05 -9.83 -27.44
CA ALA A 25 -24.65 -11.20 -27.74
C ALA A 25 -23.50 -11.27 -28.77
N PRO A 26 -22.84 -12.43 -28.92
CA PRO A 26 -21.52 -12.58 -29.51
C PRO A 26 -21.54 -12.91 -31.00
N HIS A 27 -20.58 -12.36 -31.75
CA HIS A 27 -20.17 -12.91 -33.04
C HIS A 27 -19.12 -14.00 -32.83
N ARG A 28 -19.42 -15.14 -33.47
CA ARG A 28 -18.74 -16.44 -33.45
C ARG A 28 -17.80 -16.54 -34.64
N ALA A 29 -16.51 -16.80 -34.37
CA ALA A 29 -15.56 -17.50 -35.25
C ALA A 29 -14.33 -17.83 -34.35
N ALA A 30 -14.28 -18.98 -33.68
CA ALA A 30 -13.82 -20.26 -34.20
C ALA A 30 -12.37 -20.24 -34.69
N THR A 31 -11.43 -20.40 -33.75
CA THR A 31 -10.24 -21.25 -33.94
C THR A 31 -9.91 -21.89 -32.59
N ASP A 32 -10.12 -23.20 -32.55
CA ASP A 32 -9.64 -24.14 -31.54
C ASP A 32 -8.13 -24.00 -31.30
N LEU A 33 -7.75 -24.06 -30.02
CA LEU A 33 -6.62 -24.88 -29.55
C LEU A 33 -6.74 -24.97 -28.03
N SER A 34 -7.52 -25.97 -27.62
CA SER A 34 -7.63 -26.49 -26.28
C SER A 34 -6.29 -27.07 -25.83
N ALA A 35 -5.60 -26.37 -24.92
CA ALA A 35 -4.52 -26.92 -24.12
C ALA A 35 -4.85 -26.67 -22.64
N THR A 36 -5.80 -27.45 -22.14
CA THR A 36 -6.02 -27.69 -20.72
C THR A 36 -4.81 -28.42 -20.16
N THR A 37 -3.82 -27.65 -19.71
CA THR A 37 -2.65 -28.20 -18.99
C THR A 37 -3.07 -28.53 -17.56
N ASP A 38 -3.42 -29.80 -17.39
CA ASP A 38 -3.67 -30.48 -16.12
C ASP A 38 -2.47 -30.40 -15.18
N ARG A 39 -2.57 -29.57 -14.14
CA ARG A 39 -1.56 -29.40 -13.07
C ARG A 39 -1.43 -30.62 -12.12
N ARG A 40 -2.00 -31.78 -12.46
CA ARG A 40 -2.01 -32.99 -11.61
C ARG A 40 -1.30 -34.21 -12.21
N ALA A 41 -0.77 -34.13 -13.43
CA ALA A 41 -0.10 -35.25 -14.10
C ALA A 41 1.42 -35.36 -13.84
N MET A 42 2.01 -34.47 -13.03
CA MET A 42 3.47 -34.37 -12.83
C MET A 42 4.01 -35.09 -11.56
N ILE A 43 3.25 -35.99 -10.92
CA ILE A 43 3.66 -36.63 -9.65
C ILE A 43 3.78 -38.17 -9.74
N ALA A 44 3.85 -38.75 -10.94
CA ALA A 44 3.73 -40.21 -11.09
C ALA A 44 4.78 -40.89 -12.00
N SER A 45 5.92 -40.25 -12.30
CA SER A 45 6.94 -40.94 -13.10
C SER A 45 8.35 -40.40 -12.88
N THR A 46 9.05 -40.95 -11.88
CA THR A 46 10.52 -41.19 -11.87
C THR A 46 10.90 -41.88 -10.56
N LEU A 47 10.67 -43.18 -10.48
CA LEU A 47 11.17 -44.03 -9.39
C LEU A 47 11.64 -45.36 -9.97
N THR A 48 12.67 -45.35 -10.81
CA THR A 48 13.51 -46.54 -11.10
C THR A 48 14.74 -46.14 -11.91
N ALA A 49 15.93 -46.14 -11.29
CA ALA A 49 17.21 -46.51 -11.89
C ALA A 49 18.33 -46.30 -10.86
N ALA A 50 18.61 -47.34 -10.08
CA ALA A 50 19.83 -47.45 -9.29
C ALA A 50 20.86 -48.31 -10.03
N ALA A 51 22.13 -47.97 -9.81
CA ALA A 51 23.35 -48.77 -9.98
C ALA A 51 24.02 -48.84 -11.38
N SER A 52 25.08 -48.03 -11.54
CA SER A 52 26.40 -48.55 -11.92
C SER A 52 27.50 -47.51 -11.60
N VAL A 53 28.25 -47.81 -10.55
CA VAL A 53 29.53 -47.19 -10.16
C VAL A 53 30.62 -47.57 -11.17
N ALA A 54 31.35 -46.58 -11.68
CA ALA A 54 32.69 -46.77 -12.23
C ALA A 54 33.53 -45.51 -11.92
N ALA A 55 34.50 -45.69 -11.04
CA ALA A 55 35.48 -44.69 -10.68
C ALA A 55 36.43 -44.41 -11.86
N SER A 56 36.55 -43.14 -12.23
CA SER A 56 37.71 -42.63 -12.96
C SER A 56 38.31 -41.49 -12.15
N SER A 57 39.37 -41.82 -11.41
CA SER A 57 40.24 -40.87 -10.73
C SER A 57 40.97 -40.00 -11.74
N SER A 58 40.77 -38.69 -11.66
CA SER A 58 41.73 -37.68 -12.14
C SER A 58 41.73 -36.52 -11.15
N PRO A 59 42.86 -36.21 -10.48
CA PRO A 59 42.96 -35.09 -9.57
C PRO A 59 43.31 -33.85 -10.39
N ALA A 60 42.29 -33.09 -10.78
CA ALA A 60 42.48 -31.77 -11.36
C ALA A 60 41.82 -30.76 -10.43
N LEU A 61 42.68 -30.12 -9.62
CA LEU A 61 42.50 -28.89 -8.84
C LEU A 61 41.30 -28.02 -9.25
N ALA A 62 40.09 -28.44 -8.89
CA ALA A 62 38.93 -27.58 -8.82
C ALA A 62 39.05 -26.86 -7.48
N LEU A 63 39.74 -25.72 -7.51
CA LEU A 63 39.83 -24.79 -6.40
C LEU A 63 38.47 -24.65 -5.73
N GLU A 64 38.40 -25.17 -4.51
CA GLU A 64 37.35 -25.05 -3.50
C GLU A 64 37.20 -23.59 -3.03
N THR A 65 37.12 -22.65 -3.98
CA THR A 65 37.16 -21.20 -3.74
C THR A 65 35.87 -20.53 -4.23
N TYR A 66 34.78 -21.30 -4.32
CA TYR A 66 33.51 -20.81 -4.88
C TYR A 66 32.30 -20.97 -3.95
N LEU A 67 32.49 -21.22 -2.64
CA LEU A 67 31.36 -21.51 -1.74
C LEU A 67 31.52 -21.13 -0.25
N THR A 68 32.32 -20.11 0.08
CA THR A 68 32.41 -19.65 1.47
C THR A 68 32.77 -18.17 1.51
N GLU A 69 32.02 -17.41 2.33
CA GLU A 69 31.96 -15.95 2.43
C GLU A 69 31.09 -15.29 1.34
N PRO A 70 29.86 -14.85 1.67
CA PRO A 70 29.23 -13.76 0.93
C PRO A 70 30.25 -12.63 0.87
N THR A 71 30.63 -12.19 -0.33
CA THR A 71 31.54 -11.08 -0.55
C THR A 71 31.18 -9.93 0.38
N GLU A 72 32.18 -9.25 0.97
CA GLU A 72 31.92 -8.17 1.94
C GLU A 72 30.96 -7.12 1.37
N GLU A 73 31.06 -6.84 0.07
CA GLU A 73 30.14 -6.00 -0.69
C GLU A 73 28.66 -6.46 -0.64
N PHE A 74 28.41 -7.77 -0.67
CA PHE A 74 27.06 -8.32 -0.52
C PHE A 74 26.54 -8.12 0.91
N LYS A 75 27.38 -8.38 1.93
CA LYS A 75 27.01 -8.14 3.35
C LYS A 75 26.73 -6.66 3.62
N GLU A 76 27.51 -5.77 3.03
CA GLU A 76 27.30 -4.31 3.10
C GLU A 76 26.03 -3.89 2.38
N SER A 77 25.74 -4.41 1.19
CA SER A 77 24.50 -4.11 0.46
C SER A 77 23.24 -4.59 1.20
N GLU A 78 23.30 -5.75 1.87
CA GLU A 78 22.20 -6.26 2.69
C GLU A 78 22.02 -5.42 3.97
N ARG A 79 23.11 -4.95 4.60
CA ARG A 79 23.03 -3.98 5.71
C ARG A 79 22.39 -2.68 5.26
N GLN A 80 22.80 -2.12 4.11
CA GLN A 80 22.22 -0.90 3.55
C GLN A 80 20.73 -1.06 3.25
N ARG A 81 20.30 -2.21 2.70
CA ARG A 81 18.88 -2.52 2.46
C ARG A 81 18.09 -2.61 3.76
N LEU A 82 18.64 -3.24 4.79
CA LEU A 82 18.00 -3.35 6.10
C LEU A 82 17.90 -1.99 6.79
N GLU A 83 18.96 -1.18 6.74
CA GLU A 83 18.95 0.18 7.28
C GLU A 83 17.95 1.08 6.55
N PHE A 84 17.88 0.99 5.22
CA PHE A 84 16.89 1.70 4.43
C PHE A 84 15.47 1.27 4.81
N ARG A 85 15.21 -0.03 4.91
CA ARG A 85 13.90 -0.54 5.37
C ARG A 85 13.56 -0.07 6.79
N ARG A 86 14.54 -0.07 7.71
CA ARG A 86 14.34 0.44 9.07
C ARG A 86 13.99 1.93 9.08
N LYS A 87 14.73 2.74 8.34
CA LYS A 87 14.46 4.19 8.20
C LYS A 87 13.06 4.44 7.62
N GLN A 88 12.69 3.72 6.57
CA GLN A 88 11.35 3.80 5.96
C GLN A 88 10.24 3.38 6.94
N LEU A 89 10.48 2.34 7.73
CA LEU A 89 9.50 1.87 8.73
C LEU A 89 9.35 2.86 9.88
N ALA A 90 10.43 3.51 10.32
CA ALA A 90 10.37 4.58 11.31
C ALA A 90 9.53 5.76 10.82
N LEU A 91 9.80 6.25 9.60
CA LEU A 91 9.05 7.35 8.98
C LEU A 91 7.57 6.99 8.80
N LYS A 92 7.28 5.74 8.41
CA LYS A 92 5.90 5.24 8.35
C LYS A 92 5.25 5.23 9.74
N GLY A 93 5.97 4.82 10.77
CA GLY A 93 5.50 4.81 12.15
C GLY A 93 5.13 6.21 12.65
N GLU A 94 5.98 7.20 12.39
CA GLU A 94 5.73 8.62 12.70
C GLU A 94 4.48 9.13 11.98
N PHE A 95 4.37 8.86 10.68
CA PHE A 95 3.21 9.27 9.89
C PHE A 95 1.89 8.68 10.40
N VAL A 96 1.88 7.38 10.73
CA VAL A 96 0.69 6.72 11.29
C VAL A 96 0.37 7.25 12.68
N LYS A 97 1.39 7.59 13.49
CA LYS A 97 1.21 8.20 14.81
C LYS A 97 0.52 9.56 14.71
N VAL A 98 0.93 10.42 13.78
CA VAL A 98 0.28 11.72 13.56
C VAL A 98 -1.16 11.54 13.09
N ILE A 99 -1.43 10.60 12.18
CA ILE A 99 -2.82 10.27 11.77
C ILE A 99 -3.66 9.78 12.95
N ALA A 100 -3.10 8.91 13.78
CA ALA A 100 -3.79 8.41 14.97
C ALA A 100 -4.14 9.58 15.90
N ARG A 101 -3.16 10.43 16.24
CA ARG A 101 -3.35 11.65 17.06
C ARG A 101 -4.44 12.57 16.51
N LEU A 102 -4.40 12.86 15.20
CA LEU A 102 -5.41 13.65 14.51
C LEU A 102 -6.83 13.08 14.70
N THR A 103 -6.96 11.75 14.71
CA THR A 103 -8.26 11.09 14.87
C THR A 103 -8.73 11.00 16.32
N THR A 104 -7.85 10.72 17.27
CA THR A 104 -8.18 10.38 18.67
C THR A 104 -8.02 11.53 19.66
N GLU A 105 -6.96 12.34 19.53
CA GLU A 105 -6.54 13.31 20.55
C GLU A 105 -6.91 14.75 20.17
N SER A 106 -6.91 15.08 18.88
CA SER A 106 -7.09 16.46 18.42
C SER A 106 -8.57 16.84 18.37
N THR A 107 -8.96 17.69 19.31
CA THR A 107 -10.30 18.29 19.43
C THR A 107 -10.31 19.80 19.24
N THR A 108 -9.16 20.47 19.38
CA THR A 108 -9.03 21.92 19.20
C THR A 108 -8.59 22.25 17.78
N GLU A 109 -9.00 23.42 17.26
CA GLU A 109 -8.64 23.90 15.92
C GLU A 109 -7.12 23.95 15.70
N GLU A 110 -6.38 24.54 16.64
CA GLU A 110 -4.92 24.68 16.56
C GLU A 110 -4.20 23.33 16.52
N GLN A 111 -4.70 22.34 17.27
CA GLN A 111 -4.14 20.98 17.28
C GLN A 111 -4.36 20.27 15.95
N LEU A 112 -5.56 20.43 15.36
CA LEU A 112 -5.86 19.86 14.05
C LEU A 112 -4.99 20.48 12.96
N ILE A 113 -4.78 21.80 12.99
CA ILE A 113 -3.89 22.50 12.06
C ILE A 113 -2.45 22.01 12.24
N GLY A 114 -1.96 21.99 13.49
CA GLY A 114 -0.60 21.54 13.79
C GLY A 114 -0.33 20.12 13.34
N ASP A 115 -1.26 19.18 13.58
CA ASP A 115 -1.12 17.80 13.11
C ASP A 115 -1.15 17.70 11.57
N LEU A 116 -1.99 18.49 10.88
CA LEU A 116 -2.04 18.52 9.41
C LEU A 116 -0.76 19.12 8.80
N GLU A 117 -0.19 20.15 9.43
CA GLU A 117 1.08 20.75 9.03
C GLU A 117 2.27 19.83 9.32
N GLU A 118 2.27 19.13 10.46
CA GLU A 118 3.28 18.10 10.79
C GLU A 118 3.26 17.00 9.73
N LEU A 119 2.05 16.54 9.36
CA LEU A 119 1.85 15.52 8.35
C LEU A 119 2.29 15.99 6.96
N ARG A 120 2.03 17.26 6.61
CA ARG A 120 2.58 17.89 5.40
C ARG A 120 4.11 17.93 5.43
N GLY A 121 4.72 18.31 6.56
CA GLY A 121 6.16 18.35 6.73
C GLY A 121 6.81 16.97 6.56
N LEU A 122 6.16 15.90 7.04
CA LEU A 122 6.60 14.52 6.82
C LEU A 122 6.52 14.13 5.34
N VAL A 123 5.49 14.55 4.60
CA VAL A 123 5.38 14.32 3.15
C VAL A 123 6.52 15.01 2.39
N VAL A 124 6.86 16.25 2.76
CA VAL A 124 7.97 16.99 2.14
C VAL A 124 9.31 16.31 2.43
N LYS A 125 9.57 15.93 3.69
CA LYS A 125 10.83 15.26 4.09
C LYS A 125 11.04 13.92 3.39
N THR A 126 9.96 13.21 3.10
CA THR A 126 10.00 11.90 2.44
C THR A 126 9.91 11.98 0.92
N GLY A 127 9.60 13.16 0.36
CA GLY A 127 9.36 13.33 -1.07
C GLY A 127 8.08 12.64 -1.56
N GLY A 128 7.07 12.50 -0.69
CA GLY A 128 5.81 11.83 -1.04
C GLY A 128 5.13 11.10 0.11
N LEU A 129 4.37 10.06 -0.20
CA LEU A 129 3.77 9.21 0.83
C LEU A 129 4.72 8.07 1.22
N PRO A 130 4.79 7.71 2.52
CA PRO A 130 5.54 6.55 2.95
C PRO A 130 5.07 5.27 2.27
N ILE A 131 6.01 4.35 2.03
CA ILE A 131 5.74 3.13 1.29
C ILE A 131 4.61 2.30 1.92
N GLY A 132 3.65 1.92 1.09
CA GLY A 132 2.48 1.13 1.49
C GLY A 132 1.34 1.92 2.14
N ILE A 133 1.43 3.26 2.23
CA ILE A 133 0.27 4.10 2.57
C ILE A 133 -0.34 4.64 1.28
N LYS A 134 -1.64 4.41 1.07
CA LYS A 134 -2.37 4.94 -0.08
C LYS A 134 -2.98 6.30 0.26
N LYS A 135 -2.87 7.28 -0.65
CA LYS A 135 -3.49 8.61 -0.47
C LYS A 135 -4.99 8.52 -0.19
N GLU A 136 -5.68 7.56 -0.82
CA GLU A 136 -7.12 7.38 -0.65
C GLU A 136 -7.51 6.88 0.74
N GLU A 137 -6.66 6.07 1.37
CA GLU A 137 -6.88 5.58 2.73
C GLU A 137 -6.73 6.73 3.73
N MET A 138 -5.69 7.54 3.58
CA MET A 138 -5.49 8.76 4.36
C MET A 138 -6.68 9.74 4.19
N TYR A 139 -7.14 9.98 2.96
CA TYR A 139 -8.30 10.85 2.72
C TYR A 139 -9.60 10.28 3.30
N LYS A 140 -9.75 8.96 3.37
CA LYS A 140 -10.91 8.35 4.04
C LYS A 140 -10.87 8.64 5.54
N VAL A 141 -9.73 8.44 6.20
CA VAL A 141 -9.58 8.69 7.64
C VAL A 141 -9.89 10.16 7.98
N ILE A 142 -9.33 11.11 7.22
CA ILE A 142 -9.57 12.54 7.44
C ILE A 142 -11.04 12.91 7.15
N ARG A 143 -11.65 12.36 6.09
CA ARG A 143 -13.09 12.57 5.82
C ARG A 143 -13.97 12.01 6.92
N SER A 144 -13.63 10.85 7.49
CA SER A 144 -14.35 10.30 8.64
C SER A 144 -14.26 11.19 9.88
N LYS A 145 -13.12 11.87 10.10
CA LYS A 145 -12.98 12.88 11.16
C LYS A 145 -13.81 14.14 10.85
N LYS A 146 -13.76 14.63 9.60
CA LYS A 146 -14.56 15.78 9.13
C LYS A 146 -16.07 15.54 9.32
N ALA A 147 -16.54 14.33 9.04
CA ALA A 147 -17.94 13.95 9.23
C ALA A 147 -18.41 14.01 10.70
N LYS A 148 -17.50 14.00 11.69
CA LYS A 148 -17.84 14.14 13.11
C LYS A 148 -18.22 15.57 13.52
N GLY A 149 -18.09 16.56 12.63
CA GLY A 149 -18.74 17.87 12.75
C GLY A 149 -17.84 19.04 13.13
N PHE A 150 -16.71 18.83 13.83
CA PHE A 150 -15.76 19.92 14.13
C PHE A 150 -14.73 20.07 13.01
N TRP A 151 -14.96 21.01 12.10
CA TRP A 151 -14.08 21.26 10.95
C TRP A 151 -14.14 22.74 10.47
N PRO A 152 -13.42 23.65 11.13
CA PRO A 152 -13.39 25.07 10.76
C PRO A 152 -12.60 25.32 9.47
N THR A 153 -12.76 26.51 8.88
CA THR A 153 -12.17 26.88 7.59
C THR A 153 -10.63 26.81 7.59
N ASN A 154 -9.96 27.19 8.68
CA ASN A 154 -8.50 27.16 8.74
C ASN A 154 -7.96 25.72 8.68
N VAL A 155 -8.66 24.77 9.31
CA VAL A 155 -8.33 23.34 9.21
C VAL A 155 -8.54 22.83 7.78
N GLU A 156 -9.60 23.29 7.09
CA GLU A 156 -9.80 22.96 5.68
C GLU A 156 -8.67 23.49 4.80
N ILE A 157 -8.18 24.72 5.04
CA ILE A 157 -7.05 25.30 4.30
C ILE A 157 -5.80 24.43 4.50
N ALA A 158 -5.46 24.08 5.75
CA ALA A 158 -4.33 23.20 6.05
C ALA A 158 -4.46 21.83 5.36
N TYR A 159 -5.67 21.25 5.36
CA TYR A 159 -5.96 19.99 4.69
C TYR A 159 -5.81 20.06 3.16
N GLN A 160 -6.28 21.14 2.53
CA GLN A 160 -6.07 21.32 1.09
C GLN A 160 -4.59 21.53 0.76
N GLY A 161 -3.84 22.22 1.61
CA GLY A 161 -2.39 22.36 1.50
C GLY A 161 -1.66 21.01 1.55
N LEU A 162 -2.06 20.11 2.45
CA LEU A 162 -1.57 18.74 2.48
C LEU A 162 -1.90 17.99 1.18
N LYS A 163 -3.13 18.12 0.66
CA LYS A 163 -3.53 17.47 -0.60
C LYS A 163 -2.73 17.96 -1.80
N SER A 164 -2.51 19.27 -1.91
CA SER A 164 -1.72 19.84 -3.00
C SER A 164 -0.27 19.39 -2.92
N GLU A 165 0.30 19.33 -1.71
CA GLU A 165 1.68 18.85 -1.50
C GLU A 165 1.83 17.40 -1.94
N ILE A 166 0.93 16.52 -1.49
CA ILE A 166 0.94 15.11 -1.90
C ILE A 166 0.80 14.97 -3.43
N ARG A 167 -0.09 15.77 -4.03
CA ARG A 167 -0.28 15.77 -5.48
C ARG A 167 0.98 16.23 -6.20
N TYR A 168 1.64 17.27 -5.69
CA TYR A 168 2.89 17.79 -6.24
C TYR A 168 3.97 16.72 -6.19
N GLN A 169 4.27 16.19 -5.01
CA GLN A 169 5.32 15.18 -4.81
C GLN A 169 5.08 13.87 -5.60
N GLN A 170 3.82 13.47 -5.78
CA GLN A 170 3.46 12.29 -6.57
C GLN A 170 3.27 12.58 -8.07
N SER A 171 3.38 13.84 -8.50
CA SER A 171 3.25 14.18 -9.91
C SER A 171 4.53 13.81 -10.67
N PRO A 172 4.41 13.21 -11.86
CA PRO A 172 5.58 12.84 -12.67
C PRO A 172 6.31 14.03 -13.31
N ASN A 173 5.94 15.27 -13.00
CA ASN A 173 6.43 16.50 -13.65
C ASN A 173 7.11 17.48 -12.67
N THR A 174 7.43 17.10 -11.44
CA THR A 174 8.02 17.99 -10.44
C THR A 174 9.31 18.69 -10.88
N GLU A 175 10.06 18.10 -11.81
CA GLU A 175 11.29 18.68 -12.36
C GLU A 175 11.01 19.84 -13.34
N LYS A 176 9.86 19.82 -14.05
CA LYS A 176 9.52 20.84 -15.05
C LYS A 176 9.06 22.16 -14.44
N ASP A 177 8.49 22.13 -13.22
CA ASP A 177 8.05 23.33 -12.52
C ASP A 177 9.22 24.08 -11.85
N LEU A 178 10.36 23.42 -11.62
CA LEU A 178 11.59 24.05 -11.12
C LEU A 178 12.35 24.82 -12.20
N GLU A 179 12.25 24.41 -13.48
CA GLU A 179 12.99 25.00 -14.59
C GLU A 179 12.36 26.26 -15.19
N ASN A 180 11.17 26.65 -14.74
CA ASN A 180 10.48 27.83 -15.23
C ASN A 180 10.33 28.90 -14.13
N PRO A 181 11.41 29.62 -13.78
CA PRO A 181 11.28 30.79 -12.93
C PRO A 181 10.52 31.88 -13.72
N LEU A 182 9.39 32.33 -13.15
CA LEU A 182 8.68 33.53 -13.60
C LEU A 182 9.58 34.78 -13.53
#